data_AF-A0A7S3HW00-F1
#
_entry.id   AF-A0A7S3HW00-F1
#
_cell.length_a   1.000
_cell.length_b   1.000
_cell.length_c   1.000
_cell.angle_alpha   90.00
_cell.angle_beta   90.00
_cell.angle_gamma   90.00
#
_symmetry.space_group_name_H-M   'P 1'
#
loop_
_entity.id
_entity.type
_entity.pdbx_description
1 polymer ?
#
loop_
_entity_poly.entity_id
_entity_poly.type
_entity_poly.pdbx_seq_one_letter_code
_entity_poly.pdbx_strand_id
1 'polypeptide(L)'
;FASTLFSCCFTIASFAQRYAKNQEARLTNNTQTKYGRHSQAVRNSKGVDPSKFARFLWGDLFYNEEKRKFERSSAQGLLPRSFVHFVLEPFYKVIAVSMSEERPELEPILGRLGVYLKKKDYEMDTKPLVRKILRNLLGDLACFTDLLVAKIPHTKASTKTKVERLYQNVSENIDLQRQLETCDPEGPLC
;
A
#
# COMPACT_ATOMS: atom_id res chain seq x y z
N PHE A 1 0.98 3.37 -6.80
CA PHE A 1 -0.12 4.30 -7.10
C PHE A 1 0.04 5.54 -6.24
N ALA A 2 -0.09 6.73 -6.82
CA ALA A 2 0.10 7.98 -6.08
C ALA A 2 -0.85 9.06 -6.60
N SER A 3 -1.30 9.93 -5.70
CA SER A 3 -2.04 11.14 -6.03
C SER A 3 -1.51 12.30 -5.19
N THR A 4 -1.00 13.33 -5.87
CA THR A 4 -0.55 14.57 -5.22
C THR A 4 -1.73 15.37 -4.68
N LEU A 5 -2.87 15.35 -5.39
CA LEU A 5 -4.11 16.04 -5.00
C LEU A 5 -4.60 15.60 -3.60
N PHE A 6 -4.62 14.29 -3.38
CA PHE A 6 -5.04 13.68 -2.12
C PHE A 6 -3.87 13.33 -1.19
N SER A 7 -2.65 13.74 -1.55
CA SER A 7 -1.41 13.49 -0.80
C SER A 7 -1.30 12.05 -0.30
N CYS A 8 -1.65 11.09 -1.16
CA CYS A 8 -1.63 9.67 -0.85
C CYS A 8 -0.71 8.93 -1.82
N CYS A 9 0.04 7.97 -1.30
CA CYS A 9 0.84 7.05 -2.08
C CYS A 9 0.70 5.68 -1.45
N PHE A 10 0.58 4.64 -2.28
CA PHE A 10 0.64 3.28 -1.80
C PHE A 10 1.20 2.34 -2.86
N THR A 11 1.87 1.31 -2.37
CA THR A 11 2.23 0.11 -3.11
C THR A 11 1.28 -1.01 -2.72
N ILE A 12 1.18 -2.03 -3.56
CA ILE A 12 0.36 -3.21 -3.24
C ILE A 12 0.85 -3.89 -1.94
N ALA A 13 2.16 -3.91 -1.71
CA ALA A 13 2.76 -4.44 -0.50
C ALA A 13 2.36 -3.63 0.75
N SER A 14 2.49 -2.29 0.70
CA SER A 14 2.07 -1.41 1.79
C SER A 14 0.57 -1.52 2.10
N PHE A 15 -0.25 -1.56 1.05
CA PHE A 15 -1.70 -1.77 1.21
C PHE A 15 -2.02 -3.10 1.88
N ALA A 16 -1.38 -4.19 1.45
CA ALA A 16 -1.59 -5.51 2.02
C ALA A 16 -1.20 -5.59 3.50
N GLN A 17 -0.09 -4.96 3.90
CA GLN A 17 0.32 -4.87 5.30
C GLN A 17 -0.69 -4.11 6.15
N ARG A 18 -1.19 -2.98 5.65
CA ARG A 18 -2.22 -2.19 6.34
C ARG A 18 -3.53 -2.95 6.47
N TYR A 19 -3.93 -3.64 5.40
CA TYR A 19 -5.13 -4.47 5.42
C TYR A 19 -5.04 -5.56 6.48
N ALA A 20 -3.92 -6.28 6.56
CA ALA A 20 -3.68 -7.30 7.57
C ALA A 20 -3.75 -6.71 8.99
N LYS A 21 -3.08 -5.59 9.24
CA LYS A 21 -3.13 -4.89 10.53
C LYS A 21 -4.54 -4.44 10.93
N ASN A 22 -5.32 -3.94 9.97
CA ASN A 22 -6.71 -3.53 10.22
C ASN A 22 -7.61 -4.72 10.53
N GLN A 23 -7.40 -5.87 9.87
CA GLN A 23 -8.12 -7.11 10.19
C GLN A 23 -7.77 -7.64 11.59
N GLU A 24 -6.48 -7.61 11.96
CA GLU A 24 -6.03 -7.97 13.31
C GLU A 24 -6.63 -7.06 14.39
N ALA A 25 -6.64 -5.75 14.17
CA ALA A 25 -7.25 -4.79 15.09
C ALA A 25 -8.77 -5.02 15.27
N ARG A 26 -9.46 -5.48 14.22
CA ARG A 26 -10.88 -5.84 14.32
C ARG A 26 -11.09 -7.12 15.14
N LEU A 27 -10.21 -8.10 14.98
CA LEU A 27 -10.26 -9.34 15.75
C LEU A 27 -10.04 -9.06 17.25
N THR A 28 -9.06 -8.23 17.61
CA THR A 28 -8.76 -7.91 19.02
C THR A 28 -9.89 -7.11 19.68
N ASN A 29 -10.46 -6.12 18.99
CA ASN A 29 -11.56 -5.31 19.53
C ASN A 29 -12.82 -6.13 19.84
N ASN A 30 -13.12 -7.16 19.04
CA ASN A 30 -14.25 -8.06 19.33
C ASN A 30 -14.04 -8.93 20.58
N THR A 31 -12.78 -9.23 20.96
CA THR A 31 -12.48 -10.06 22.14
C THR A 31 -12.60 -9.34 23.49
N GLN A 32 -12.65 -8.00 23.50
CA GLN A 32 -12.71 -7.21 24.74
C GLN A 32 -14.14 -7.03 25.30
N THR A 33 -15.15 -7.62 24.66
CA THR A 33 -16.51 -7.67 25.24
C THR A 33 -16.54 -8.64 26.43
N LYS A 34 -17.33 -8.30 27.46
CA LYS A 34 -17.38 -8.83 28.86
C LYS A 34 -17.46 -10.38 29.04
N TYR A 35 -17.46 -11.17 27.98
CA TYR A 35 -17.66 -12.64 27.97
C TYR A 35 -16.46 -13.42 27.37
N GLY A 36 -15.29 -12.81 27.22
CA GLY A 36 -14.14 -13.37 26.50
C GLY A 36 -13.38 -14.56 27.13
N ARG A 37 -13.88 -15.21 28.19
CA ARG A 37 -13.15 -16.31 28.87
C ARG A 37 -13.37 -17.71 28.29
N HIS A 38 -14.35 -17.93 27.40
CA HIS A 38 -14.68 -19.28 26.90
C HIS A 38 -14.60 -19.48 25.37
N SER A 39 -14.22 -18.48 24.56
CA SER A 39 -14.13 -18.65 23.10
C SER A 39 -12.72 -19.08 22.65
N GLN A 40 -12.36 -20.35 22.90
CA GLN A 40 -11.16 -20.98 22.30
C GLN A 40 -11.16 -20.91 20.76
N ALA A 41 -12.30 -20.61 20.12
CA ALA A 41 -12.44 -20.43 18.67
C ALA A 41 -11.68 -19.22 18.10
N VAL A 42 -11.31 -18.21 18.92
CA VAL A 42 -10.61 -17.01 18.40
C VAL A 42 -9.12 -17.26 18.11
N ARG A 43 -8.52 -18.31 18.68
CA ARG A 43 -7.10 -18.64 18.47
C ARG A 43 -6.76 -19.16 17.07
N ASN A 44 -7.74 -19.63 16.30
CA ASN A 44 -7.52 -20.30 15.01
C ASN A 44 -7.78 -19.43 13.77
N SER A 45 -8.19 -18.17 13.93
CA SER A 45 -8.23 -17.20 12.84
C SER A 45 -6.79 -16.82 12.48
N LYS A 46 -6.14 -17.58 11.58
CA LYS A 46 -4.86 -17.19 11.00
C LYS A 46 -5.04 -15.81 10.34
N GLY A 47 -4.30 -14.81 10.82
CA GLY A 47 -4.25 -13.49 10.21
C GLY A 47 -3.90 -13.56 8.72
N VAL A 48 -4.28 -12.53 7.97
CA VAL A 48 -3.98 -12.45 6.53
C VAL A 48 -2.47 -12.24 6.36
N ASP A 49 -1.80 -13.18 5.69
CA ASP A 49 -0.39 -13.03 5.31
C ASP A 49 -0.24 -11.90 4.27
N PRO A 50 0.41 -10.76 4.62
CA PRO A 50 0.51 -9.61 3.74
C PRO A 50 1.20 -9.90 2.41
N SER A 51 2.23 -10.76 2.43
CA SER A 51 3.02 -11.06 1.24
C SER A 51 2.22 -11.90 0.25
N LYS A 52 1.41 -12.85 0.72
CA LYS A 52 0.51 -13.63 -0.14
C LYS A 52 -0.64 -12.76 -0.65
N PHE A 53 -1.24 -11.95 0.21
CA PHE A 53 -2.33 -11.06 -0.19
C PHE A 53 -1.89 -10.04 -1.24
N ALA A 54 -0.69 -9.47 -1.10
CA ALA A 54 -0.11 -8.57 -2.09
C ALA A 54 -0.03 -9.21 -3.49
N ARG A 55 0.29 -10.51 -3.58
CA ARG A 55 0.31 -11.23 -4.87
C ARG A 55 -1.08 -11.41 -5.47
N PHE A 56 -2.12 -11.52 -4.63
CA PHE A 56 -3.49 -11.67 -5.09
C PHE A 56 -4.13 -10.36 -5.56
N LEU A 57 -3.60 -9.22 -5.12
CA LEU A 57 -4.16 -7.89 -5.41
C LEU A 57 -3.81 -7.35 -6.80
N TRP A 58 -3.03 -8.06 -7.62
CA TRP A 58 -2.62 -7.56 -8.93
C TRP A 58 -2.61 -8.65 -10.00
N GLY A 59 -2.87 -8.24 -11.25
CA GLY A 59 -2.97 -9.14 -12.39
C GLY A 59 -4.40 -9.61 -12.69
N ASP A 60 -4.52 -10.68 -13.47
CA ASP A 60 -5.78 -11.35 -13.82
C ASP A 60 -6.24 -12.28 -12.69
N LEU A 61 -6.51 -11.68 -11.53
CA LEU A 61 -7.09 -12.35 -10.37
C LEU A 61 -8.40 -11.67 -10.01
N PHE A 62 -9.37 -12.50 -9.66
CA PHE A 62 -10.74 -12.10 -9.38
C PHE A 62 -11.11 -12.54 -7.96
N TYR A 63 -11.96 -11.78 -7.29
CA TYR A 63 -12.42 -12.13 -5.95
C TYR A 63 -13.90 -12.50 -5.98
N ASN A 64 -14.21 -13.70 -5.49
CA ASN A 64 -15.57 -14.17 -5.30
C ASN A 64 -15.98 -13.93 -3.85
N GLU A 65 -16.89 -12.97 -3.63
CA GLU A 65 -17.37 -12.59 -2.30
C GLU A 65 -18.18 -13.71 -1.62
N GLU A 66 -18.96 -14.47 -2.38
CA GLU A 66 -19.78 -15.58 -1.88
C GLU A 66 -18.89 -16.73 -1.36
N LYS A 67 -17.91 -17.13 -2.17
CA LYS A 67 -16.99 -18.22 -1.82
C LYS A 67 -15.82 -17.77 -0.95
N ARG A 68 -15.60 -16.46 -0.81
CA ARG A 68 -14.45 -15.82 -0.16
C ARG A 68 -13.11 -16.34 -0.67
N LYS A 69 -13.00 -16.52 -1.99
CA LYS A 69 -11.82 -17.10 -2.66
C LYS A 69 -11.37 -16.25 -3.83
N PHE A 70 -10.06 -16.31 -4.09
CA PHE A 70 -9.47 -15.75 -5.30
C PHE A 70 -9.54 -16.77 -6.43
N GLU A 71 -10.04 -16.33 -7.58
CA GLU A 71 -10.16 -17.14 -8.79
C GLU A 71 -9.32 -16.51 -9.91
N ARG A 72 -8.74 -17.36 -10.79
CA ARG A 72 -7.91 -16.91 -11.93
C ARG A 72 -8.72 -16.64 -13.19
N SER A 73 -9.98 -17.09 -13.21
CA SER A 73 -10.92 -16.84 -14.30
C SER A 73 -12.13 -16.14 -13.71
N SER A 74 -12.67 -15.17 -14.44
CA SER A 74 -13.94 -14.57 -14.08
C SER A 74 -15.04 -15.55 -14.48
N ALA A 75 -15.78 -16.08 -13.50
CA ALA A 75 -16.97 -16.86 -13.76
C ALA A 75 -17.93 -16.03 -14.64
N GLN A 76 -17.98 -16.36 -15.94
CA GLN A 76 -18.82 -15.70 -16.95
C GLN A 76 -18.63 -14.17 -17.08
N GLY A 77 -17.49 -13.63 -16.64
CA GLY A 77 -17.23 -12.19 -16.67
C GLY A 77 -17.87 -11.39 -15.52
N LEU A 78 -18.55 -12.04 -14.58
CA LEU A 78 -19.29 -11.39 -13.50
C LEU A 78 -18.43 -11.04 -12.28
N LEU A 79 -17.30 -11.72 -12.10
CA LEU A 79 -16.44 -11.48 -10.94
C LEU A 79 -15.57 -10.24 -11.16
N PRO A 80 -15.54 -9.28 -10.22
CA PRO A 80 -14.63 -8.15 -10.29
C PRO A 80 -13.19 -8.59 -10.04
N ARG A 81 -12.25 -7.85 -10.63
CA ARG A 81 -10.83 -8.03 -10.35
C ARG A 81 -10.56 -7.76 -8.88
N SER A 82 -9.64 -8.52 -8.29
CA SER A 82 -9.26 -8.38 -6.89
C SER A 82 -8.82 -6.95 -6.54
N PHE A 83 -8.02 -6.31 -7.39
CA PHE A 83 -7.62 -4.91 -7.21
C PHE A 83 -8.82 -3.97 -7.17
N VAL A 84 -9.79 -4.19 -8.07
CA VAL A 84 -10.99 -3.36 -8.16
C VAL A 84 -11.80 -3.50 -6.89
N HIS A 85 -12.07 -4.73 -6.48
CA HIS A 85 -12.88 -5.01 -5.29
C HIS A 85 -12.24 -4.51 -3.98
N PHE A 86 -10.96 -4.79 -3.77
CA PHE A 86 -10.31 -4.46 -2.48
C PHE A 86 -9.79 -3.03 -2.40
N VAL A 87 -9.43 -2.40 -3.52
CA VAL A 87 -8.78 -1.08 -3.54
C VAL A 87 -9.68 -0.02 -4.15
N LEU A 88 -10.12 -0.21 -5.41
CA LEU A 88 -10.82 0.84 -6.15
C LEU A 88 -12.26 1.06 -5.68
N GLU A 89 -13.03 0.01 -5.43
CA GLU A 89 -14.41 0.11 -4.94
C GLU A 89 -14.50 0.89 -3.62
N PRO A 90 -13.71 0.55 -2.56
CA PRO A 90 -13.65 1.35 -1.34
C PRO A 90 -13.18 2.78 -1.59
N PHE A 91 -12.21 2.97 -2.49
CA PHE A 91 -11.68 4.29 -2.82
C PHE A 91 -12.77 5.19 -3.44
N TYR A 92 -13.48 4.70 -4.46
CA TYR A 92 -14.56 5.44 -5.10
C TYR A 92 -15.73 5.69 -4.13
N LYS A 93 -16.09 4.69 -3.32
CA LYS A 93 -17.17 4.83 -2.34
C LYS A 93 -16.86 5.90 -1.30
N VAL A 94 -15.62 5.94 -0.78
CA VAL A 94 -15.19 6.97 0.17
C VAL A 94 -15.27 8.35 -0.46
N ILE A 95 -14.79 8.52 -1.69
CA ILE A 95 -14.82 9.81 -2.38
C ILE A 95 -16.26 10.25 -2.61
N ALA A 96 -17.12 9.38 -3.14
CA ALA A 96 -18.52 9.68 -3.41
C ALA A 96 -19.26 10.12 -2.14
N VAL A 97 -19.21 9.30 -1.08
CA VAL A 97 -19.92 9.62 0.18
C VAL A 97 -19.34 10.83 0.89
N SER A 98 -18.02 11.05 0.78
CA SER A 98 -17.42 12.25 1.37
C SER A 98 -17.81 13.53 0.65
N MET A 99 -18.10 13.47 -0.66
CA MET A 99 -18.58 14.59 -1.47
C MET A 99 -20.07 14.86 -1.28
N SER A 100 -20.85 13.81 -1.00
CA SER A 100 -22.22 13.96 -0.51
C SER A 100 -22.21 14.56 0.90
N GLU A 101 -23.18 15.43 1.23
CA GLU A 101 -23.30 16.01 2.58
C GLU A 101 -23.81 15.01 3.64
N GLU A 102 -23.89 13.73 3.27
CA GLU A 102 -24.36 12.59 4.07
C GLU A 102 -23.30 12.10 5.07
N ARG A 103 -22.83 13.02 5.93
CA ARG A 103 -21.90 12.74 7.04
C ARG A 103 -22.28 11.55 7.94
N PRO A 104 -23.57 11.30 8.28
CA PRO A 104 -23.92 10.14 9.11
C PRO A 104 -23.65 8.78 8.43
N GLU A 105 -23.63 8.73 7.10
CA GLU A 105 -23.31 7.49 6.36
C GLU A 105 -21.80 7.24 6.25
N LEU A 106 -21.00 8.30 6.40
CA LEU A 106 -19.55 8.23 6.29
C LEU A 106 -18.93 7.45 7.47
N GLU A 107 -19.38 7.70 8.70
CA GLU A 107 -18.89 7.01 9.91
C GLU A 107 -18.91 5.47 9.81
N PRO A 108 -20.05 4.82 9.47
CA PRO A 108 -20.09 3.35 9.37
C PRO A 108 -19.27 2.81 8.18
N ILE A 109 -19.10 3.58 7.11
CA ILE A 109 -18.23 3.19 5.99
C ILE A 109 -16.76 3.22 6.42
N LEU A 110 -16.32 4.30 7.07
CA LEU A 110 -14.97 4.43 7.60
C LEU A 110 -14.67 3.36 8.66
N GLY A 111 -15.63 3.08 9.54
CA GLY A 111 -15.53 2.01 10.53
C GLY A 111 -15.33 0.62 9.90
N ARG A 112 -16.02 0.32 8.79
CA ARG A 112 -15.80 -0.94 8.04
C ARG A 112 -14.40 -1.03 7.41
N LEU A 113 -13.80 0.10 7.05
CA LEU A 113 -12.45 0.18 6.51
C LEU A 113 -11.36 0.24 7.60
N GLY A 114 -11.76 0.35 8.87
CA GLY A 114 -10.85 0.49 10.01
C GLY A 114 -10.25 1.90 10.17
N VAL A 115 -10.90 2.91 9.59
CA VAL A 115 -10.49 4.32 9.72
C VAL A 115 -11.38 4.98 10.76
N TYR A 116 -10.76 5.58 11.77
CA TYR A 116 -11.45 6.33 12.81
C TYR A 116 -10.97 7.77 12.81
N LEU A 117 -11.90 8.71 12.71
CA LEU A 117 -11.64 10.15 12.73
C LEU A 117 -12.18 10.79 14.02
N LYS A 118 -11.65 11.95 14.40
CA LYS A 118 -12.19 12.73 15.51
C LYS A 118 -13.42 13.50 15.04
N LYS A 119 -14.36 13.82 15.95
CA LYS A 119 -15.57 14.62 15.63
C LYS A 119 -15.25 15.92 14.87
N LYS A 120 -14.21 16.64 15.30
CA LYS A 120 -13.73 17.87 14.64
C LYS A 120 -13.27 17.67 13.19
N ASP A 121 -12.85 16.46 12.83
CA ASP A 121 -12.38 16.17 11.48
C ASP A 121 -13.53 16.10 10.48
N TYR A 122 -14.73 15.69 10.94
CA TYR A 122 -15.94 15.65 10.10
C TYR A 122 -16.48 17.04 9.78
N GLU A 123 -16.07 18.07 10.53
CA GLU A 123 -16.45 19.46 10.31
C GLU A 123 -15.63 20.13 9.20
N MET A 124 -14.55 19.48 8.73
CA MET A 124 -13.71 19.98 7.64
C MET A 124 -14.46 20.00 6.31
N ASP A 125 -14.01 20.87 5.40
CA ASP A 125 -14.48 20.86 4.01
C ASP A 125 -14.22 19.49 3.35
N THR A 126 -14.99 19.22 2.30
CA THR A 126 -14.93 17.99 1.49
C THR A 126 -13.51 17.59 1.10
N LYS A 127 -12.75 18.51 0.49
CA LYS A 127 -11.40 18.23 -0.03
C LYS A 127 -10.38 17.85 1.07
N PRO A 128 -10.21 18.62 2.16
CA PRO A 128 -9.32 18.22 3.26
C PRO A 128 -9.79 16.96 3.99
N LEU A 129 -11.11 16.74 4.11
CA LEU A 129 -11.66 15.52 4.69
C LEU A 129 -11.27 14.28 3.88
N VAL A 130 -11.49 14.29 2.57
CA VAL A 130 -11.10 13.19 1.65
C VAL A 130 -9.60 12.90 1.78
N ARG A 131 -8.77 13.94 1.76
CA ARG A 131 -7.32 13.81 1.89
C ARG A 131 -6.93 13.12 3.20
N LYS A 132 -7.58 13.50 4.31
CA LYS A 132 -7.32 12.92 5.63
C LYS A 132 -7.74 11.46 5.71
N ILE A 133 -8.91 11.13 5.16
CA ILE A 133 -9.40 9.74 5.09
C ILE A 133 -8.45 8.87 4.27
N LEU A 134 -8.11 9.31 3.05
CA LEU A 134 -7.27 8.54 2.13
C LEU A 134 -5.86 8.35 2.67
N ARG A 135 -5.30 9.35 3.36
CA ARG A 135 -4.01 9.21 4.06
C ARG A 135 -4.08 8.17 5.18
N ASN A 136 -5.17 8.12 5.94
CA ASN A 136 -5.33 7.11 6.99
C ASN A 136 -5.54 5.70 6.41
N LEU A 137 -6.30 5.59 5.31
CA LEU A 137 -6.62 4.33 4.65
C LEU A 137 -5.42 3.73 3.93
N LEU A 138 -4.80 4.50 3.03
CA LEU A 138 -3.75 4.03 2.12
C LEU A 138 -2.35 4.21 2.70
N GLY A 139 -2.19 5.17 3.62
CA GLY A 139 -0.93 5.49 4.27
C GLY A 139 -0.29 6.78 3.80
N ASP A 140 0.88 7.03 4.37
CA ASP A 140 1.74 8.16 4.06
C ASP A 140 2.80 7.79 3.00
N LEU A 141 3.60 8.77 2.61
CA LEU A 141 4.67 8.64 1.62
C LEU A 141 5.81 7.69 2.02
N ALA A 142 5.82 7.15 3.24
CA ALA A 142 6.81 6.16 3.68
C ALA A 142 6.87 4.92 2.77
N CYS A 143 5.75 4.50 2.16
CA CYS A 143 5.78 3.38 1.23
C CYS A 143 6.60 3.68 -0.04
N PHE A 144 6.77 4.96 -0.38
CA PHE A 144 7.57 5.37 -1.52
C PHE A 144 9.05 5.21 -1.19
N THR A 145 9.50 5.62 0.00
CA THR A 145 10.89 5.41 0.43
C THR A 145 11.22 3.92 0.48
N ASP A 146 10.32 3.07 0.99
CA ASP A 146 10.51 1.63 1.01
C ASP A 146 10.64 1.04 -0.42
N LEU A 147 9.84 1.55 -1.36
CA LEU A 147 9.92 1.16 -2.76
C LEU A 147 11.26 1.58 -3.38
N LEU A 148 11.71 2.81 -3.12
CA LEU A 148 12.99 3.31 -3.63
C LEU A 148 14.15 2.45 -3.09
N VAL A 149 14.20 2.20 -1.78
CA VAL A 149 15.25 1.36 -1.18
C VAL A 149 15.23 -0.06 -1.74
N ALA A 150 14.04 -0.62 -2.00
CA ALA A 150 13.93 -1.98 -2.52
C ALA A 150 14.23 -2.13 -4.03
N LYS A 151 14.03 -1.07 -4.82
CA LYS A 151 14.14 -1.14 -6.29
C LYS A 151 15.34 -0.40 -6.85
N ILE A 152 15.78 0.67 -6.20
CA ILE A 152 16.95 1.42 -6.62
C ILE A 152 18.18 0.75 -6.01
N PRO A 153 19.08 0.20 -6.83
CA PRO A 153 20.31 -0.36 -6.32
C PRO A 153 21.15 0.73 -5.66
N HIS A 154 21.93 0.33 -4.66
CA HIS A 154 22.90 1.24 -4.03
C HIS A 154 23.85 1.81 -5.08
N THR A 155 24.30 3.05 -4.89
CA THR A 155 25.19 3.77 -5.82
C THR A 155 26.39 2.92 -6.20
N LYS A 156 27.12 2.37 -5.22
CA LYS A 156 28.24 1.43 -5.45
C LYS A 156 27.94 0.30 -6.44
N ALA A 157 26.74 -0.29 -6.41
CA ALA A 157 26.35 -1.34 -7.35
C ALA A 157 25.94 -0.77 -8.73
N SER A 158 25.26 0.37 -8.75
CA SER A 158 24.80 1.00 -10.00
C SER A 158 25.90 1.73 -10.77
N THR A 159 26.94 2.22 -10.07
CA THR A 159 27.97 3.08 -10.67
C THR A 159 28.71 2.34 -11.75
N LYS A 160 29.04 1.06 -11.55
CA LYS A 160 29.66 0.24 -12.59
C LYS A 160 28.89 0.27 -13.93
N THR A 161 27.60 -0.04 -13.90
CA THR A 161 26.75 -0.01 -15.10
C THR A 161 26.61 1.40 -15.70
N LYS A 162 26.67 2.45 -14.86
CA LYS A 162 26.63 3.84 -15.35
C LYS A 162 27.94 4.22 -16.03
N VAL A 163 29.08 3.88 -15.43
CA VAL A 163 30.42 4.15 -15.98
C VAL A 163 30.58 3.41 -17.32
N GLU A 164 30.24 2.13 -17.40
CA GLU A 164 30.27 1.35 -18.65
C GLU A 164 29.44 1.99 -19.78
N ARG A 165 28.35 2.67 -19.46
CA ARG A 165 27.45 3.28 -20.46
C ARG A 165 27.79 4.71 -20.83
N LEU A 166 28.30 5.49 -19.88
CA LEU A 166 28.44 6.94 -20.00
C LEU A 166 29.90 7.36 -20.18
N TYR A 167 30.85 6.57 -19.70
CA TYR A 167 32.27 6.89 -19.78
C TYR A 167 32.80 6.56 -21.18
N GLN A 168 33.17 7.58 -21.93
CA GLN A 168 33.60 7.43 -23.33
C GLN A 168 35.12 7.22 -23.45
N ASN A 169 35.91 7.70 -22.49
CA ASN A 169 37.38 7.75 -22.57
C ASN A 169 38.06 6.51 -21.96
N VAL A 170 37.48 5.33 -22.20
CA VAL A 170 37.93 4.03 -21.66
C VAL A 170 39.39 3.72 -22.03
N SER A 171 39.83 4.14 -23.22
CA SER A 171 41.14 3.80 -23.77
C SER A 171 42.31 4.62 -23.21
N GLU A 172 42.05 5.81 -22.65
CA GLU A 172 43.12 6.73 -22.23
C GLU A 172 43.44 6.62 -20.74
N ASN A 173 42.46 6.32 -19.88
CA ASN A 173 42.65 6.27 -18.43
C ASN A 173 41.86 5.13 -17.77
N ILE A 174 42.34 3.90 -17.97
CA ILE A 174 41.75 2.68 -17.40
C ILE A 174 41.71 2.73 -15.86
N ASP A 175 42.71 3.36 -15.23
CA ASP A 175 42.79 3.46 -13.78
C ASP A 175 41.72 4.40 -13.20
N LEU A 176 41.43 5.53 -13.86
CA LEU A 176 40.34 6.42 -13.48
C LEU A 176 38.98 5.74 -13.63
N GLN A 177 38.79 4.95 -14.69
CA GLN A 177 37.57 4.17 -14.87
C GLN A 177 37.36 3.18 -13.71
N ARG A 178 38.39 2.44 -13.29
CA ARG A 178 38.29 1.51 -12.15
C ARG A 178 37.99 2.23 -10.84
N GLN A 179 38.58 3.40 -10.63
CA GLN A 179 38.31 4.22 -9.45
C GLN A 179 36.88 4.77 -9.45
N LEU A 180 36.38 5.20 -10.61
CA LEU A 180 34.98 5.58 -10.83
C LEU A 180 34.02 4.43 -10.53
N GLU A 181 34.31 3.21 -11.01
CA GLU A 181 33.49 2.02 -10.75
C GLU A 181 33.42 1.67 -9.27
N THR A 182 34.51 1.90 -8.52
CA THR A 182 34.61 1.63 -7.08
C THR A 182 33.77 2.60 -6.25
N CYS A 183 33.52 3.82 -6.77
CA CYS A 183 32.66 4.82 -6.15
C CYS A 183 33.10 5.16 -4.70
N ASP A 184 34.41 5.33 -4.52
CA ASP A 184 35.06 5.63 -3.24
C ASP A 184 35.04 7.14 -2.96
N PRO A 185 34.51 7.62 -1.82
CA PRO A 185 34.55 9.04 -1.47
C PRO A 185 35.96 9.62 -1.35
N GLU A 186 36.98 8.81 -1.02
CA GLU A 186 38.38 9.27 -0.92
C GLU A 186 39.15 9.13 -2.25
N GLY A 187 38.45 8.72 -3.32
CA GLY A 187 39.02 8.59 -4.65
C GLY A 187 39.35 9.94 -5.29
N PRO A 188 39.98 9.93 -6.49
CA PRO A 188 40.19 11.15 -7.24
C PRO A 188 38.86 11.81 -7.60
N LEU A 189 38.87 13.15 -7.66
CA LEU A 189 37.73 13.93 -8.13
C LEU A 189 37.57 13.69 -9.64
N CYS A 190 36.42 13.13 -10.02
CA CYS A 190 36.11 12.74 -11.39
C CYS A 190 34.84 13.43 -11.90
#